data_AF-A0A096CJA4-F1
#
_entry.id   AF-A0A096CJA4-F1
#
_cell.length_a   1.000
_cell.length_b   1.000
_cell.length_c   1.000
_cell.angle_alpha   90.00
_cell.angle_beta   90.00
_cell.angle_gamma   90.00
#
_symmetry.space_group_name_H-M   'P 1'
#
loop_
_entity.id
_entity.type
_entity.pdbx_description
1 polymer ?
#
loop_
_entity_poly.entity_id
_entity_poly.type
_entity_poly.pdbx_seq_one_letter_code
_entity_poly.pdbx_strand_id
1 'polypeptide(L)'
;MLTYSTRKQIGNALVKLSGVDYHFELRNDKWVQTNNSHLTNMEKVIIGQSANGKSIANIAEYLSVSITTIKTHRTNIFKKLGVSNITEAIQYVEDYNLI
;
A
#
# COMPACT_ATOMS: atom_id res chain seq x y z
N MET A 1 19.50 10.72 -4.20
CA MET A 1 19.79 9.27 -4.11
C MET A 1 18.74 8.56 -4.95
N LEU A 2 19.12 7.78 -5.97
CA LEU A 2 18.18 7.02 -6.79
C LEU A 2 18.01 5.64 -6.15
N THR A 3 16.81 5.30 -5.69
CA THR A 3 16.47 3.98 -5.16
C THR A 3 15.85 3.12 -6.25
N TYR A 4 16.31 1.88 -6.40
CA TYR A 4 15.74 0.92 -7.35
C TYR A 4 14.50 0.25 -6.72
N SER A 5 13.44 0.15 -7.50
CA SER A 5 12.21 -0.53 -7.07
C SER A 5 12.45 -2.04 -6.95
N THR A 6 11.96 -2.65 -5.87
CA THR A 6 12.01 -4.10 -5.62
C THR A 6 11.02 -4.90 -6.48
N ARG A 7 10.24 -4.24 -7.35
CA ARG A 7 9.20 -4.88 -8.16
C ARG A 7 9.72 -5.52 -9.44
N LYS A 8 9.20 -6.72 -9.74
CA LYS A 8 9.44 -7.46 -10.99
C LYS A 8 8.72 -6.88 -12.22
N GLN A 9 7.77 -5.96 -12.05
CA GLN A 9 7.01 -5.38 -13.16
C GLN A 9 7.44 -3.94 -13.44
N ILE A 10 7.78 -3.68 -14.71
CA ILE A 10 8.10 -2.36 -15.25
C ILE A 10 6.82 -1.51 -15.21
N GLY A 11 6.97 -0.21 -14.94
CA GLY A 11 5.85 0.73 -15.04
C GLY A 11 5.35 1.35 -13.75
N ASN A 12 6.15 1.30 -12.67
CA ASN A 12 5.89 2.09 -11.47
C ASN A 12 7.04 3.08 -11.27
N ALA A 13 6.77 4.37 -11.44
CA ALA A 13 7.73 5.45 -11.20
C ALA A 13 7.22 6.32 -10.07
N LEU A 14 8.04 6.46 -9.02
CA LEU A 14 7.76 7.27 -7.86
C LEU A 14 8.73 8.44 -7.85
N VAL A 15 8.18 9.65 -7.93
CA VAL A 15 8.93 10.90 -7.91
C VAL A 15 8.63 11.60 -6.59
N LYS A 16 9.60 11.54 -5.68
CA LYS A 16 9.55 12.27 -4.41
C LYS A 16 10.16 13.66 -4.61
N LEU A 17 9.31 14.68 -4.67
CA LEU A 17 9.71 16.09 -4.64
C LEU A 17 9.42 16.65 -3.24
N SER A 18 10.15 17.68 -2.82
CA SER A 18 9.95 18.32 -1.51
C SER A 18 8.51 18.83 -1.35
N GLY A 19 7.67 18.03 -0.68
CA GLY A 19 6.27 18.34 -0.36
C GLY A 19 5.22 17.66 -1.24
N VAL A 20 5.58 16.93 -2.31
CA VAL A 20 4.61 16.22 -3.16
C VAL A 20 5.19 14.89 -3.66
N ASP A 21 4.47 13.80 -3.39
CA ASP A 21 4.75 12.48 -3.95
C ASP A 21 3.94 12.29 -5.23
N TYR A 22 4.62 12.18 -6.37
CA TYR A 22 4.00 11.81 -7.63
C TYR A 22 4.22 10.32 -7.89
N HIS A 23 3.13 9.60 -8.15
CA HIS A 23 3.18 8.20 -8.58
C HIS A 23 2.70 8.10 -10.01
N PHE A 24 3.47 7.42 -10.84
CA PHE A 24 3.12 7.16 -12.22
C PHE A 24 3.00 5.65 -12.43
N GLU A 25 1.86 5.24 -12.98
CA GLU A 25 1.65 3.87 -13.45
C GLU A 25 1.67 3.84 -14.96
N LEU A 26 2.35 2.86 -15.53
CA LEU A 26 2.27 2.57 -16.95
C LEU A 26 0.99 1.78 -17.22
N ARG A 27 0.00 2.44 -17.82
CA ARG A 27 -1.25 1.82 -18.27
C ARG A 27 -1.40 2.05 -19.78
N ASN A 28 -1.57 0.97 -20.55
CA ASN A 28 -1.69 1.02 -22.01
C ASN A 28 -0.59 1.87 -22.69
N ASP A 29 0.67 1.60 -22.35
CA ASP A 29 1.87 2.32 -22.84
C ASP A 29 1.89 3.83 -22.57
N LYS A 30 1.06 4.32 -21.65
CA LYS A 30 1.06 5.71 -21.19
C LYS A 30 1.33 5.78 -19.70
N TRP A 31 2.21 6.70 -19.32
CA TRP A 31 2.42 7.04 -17.92
C TRP A 31 1.24 7.87 -17.43
N VAL A 32 0.44 7.29 -16.54
CA VAL A 32 -0.68 7.96 -15.90
C VAL A 32 -0.23 8.40 -14.51
N GLN A 33 -0.25 9.71 -14.28
CA GLN A 33 -0.08 10.26 -12.94
C GLN A 33 -1.29 9.85 -12.10
N THR A 34 -1.06 8.99 -11.14
CA THR A 34 -2.05 8.66 -10.13
C THR A 34 -1.78 9.55 -8.94
N ASN A 35 -2.78 10.32 -8.51
CA ASN A 35 -2.74 11.04 -7.24
C ASN A 35 -2.83 9.99 -6.13
N ASN A 36 -1.68 9.43 -5.79
CA ASN A 36 -1.62 8.23 -5.00
C ASN A 36 -1.41 8.62 -3.54
N SER A 37 -2.49 9.08 -2.93
CA SER A 37 -2.73 8.81 -1.51
C SER A 37 -2.95 7.30 -1.39
N HIS A 38 -1.89 6.50 -1.54
CA HIS A 38 -1.93 5.06 -1.85
C HIS A 38 -2.84 4.23 -0.93
N LEU A 39 -3.06 4.71 0.29
CA LEU A 39 -3.85 4.06 1.31
C LEU A 39 -4.68 5.11 2.02
N THR A 40 -5.97 4.83 2.18
CA THR A 40 -6.85 5.54 3.11
C THR A 40 -6.33 5.41 4.55
N ASN A 41 -6.73 6.31 5.45
CA ASN A 41 -6.33 6.21 6.86
C ASN A 41 -6.64 4.83 7.47
N MET A 42 -7.81 4.25 7.15
CA MET A 42 -8.15 2.90 7.62
C MET A 42 -7.21 1.84 7.08
N GLU A 43 -6.85 1.90 5.79
CA GLU A 43 -5.92 0.95 5.18
C GLU A 43 -4.51 1.06 5.77
N LYS A 44 -4.05 2.28 6.08
CA LYS A 44 -2.78 2.51 6.80
C LYS A 44 -2.81 1.90 8.20
N VAL A 45 -3.90 2.10 8.95
CA VAL A 45 -4.05 1.51 10.29
C VAL A 45 -4.03 -0.02 10.21
N ILE A 46 -4.72 -0.61 9.24
CA ILE A 46 -4.74 -2.08 9.05
C ILE A 46 -3.36 -2.62 8.73
N ILE A 47 -2.60 -1.96 7.84
CA ILE A 47 -1.21 -2.37 7.53
C ILE A 47 -0.32 -2.21 8.76
N GLY A 48 -0.41 -1.09 9.48
CA GLY A 48 0.39 -0.86 10.68
C GLY A 48 0.11 -1.88 11.78
N GLN A 49 -1.16 -2.24 12.02
CA GLN A 49 -1.49 -3.29 12.99
C GLN A 49 -1.04 -4.68 12.50
N SER A 50 -1.06 -4.93 11.19
CA SER A 50 -0.54 -6.15 10.59
C SER A 50 0.98 -6.25 10.71
N ALA A 51 1.71 -5.13 10.56
CA ALA A 51 3.16 -5.04 10.78
C ALA A 51 3.53 -5.31 12.24
N ASN A 52 2.67 -4.90 13.19
CA ASN A 52 2.80 -5.23 14.61
C ASN A 52 2.46 -6.71 14.93
N GLY A 53 2.23 -7.57 13.94
CA GLY A 53 1.96 -8.99 14.14
C GLY A 53 0.53 -9.31 14.61
N LYS A 54 -0.41 -8.35 14.58
CA LYS A 54 -1.79 -8.63 14.96
C LYS A 54 -2.49 -9.47 13.90
N SER A 55 -3.25 -10.46 14.36
CA SER A 55 -4.11 -11.27 13.50
C SER A 55 -5.28 -10.45 12.95
N ILE A 56 -5.88 -10.90 11.84
CA ILE A 56 -7.06 -10.27 11.25
C ILE A 56 -8.22 -10.15 12.26
N ALA A 57 -8.38 -11.16 13.13
CA ALA A 57 -9.40 -11.15 14.17
C ALA A 57 -9.14 -10.06 15.22
N ASN A 58 -7.89 -9.90 15.67
CA ASN A 58 -7.51 -8.88 16.64
C ASN A 58 -7.64 -7.47 16.05
N ILE A 59 -7.36 -7.31 14.75
CA ILE A 59 -7.55 -6.04 14.04
C ILE A 59 -9.04 -5.72 13.90
N ALA A 60 -9.87 -6.72 13.61
CA ALA A 60 -11.32 -6.58 13.52
C ALA A 60 -11.93 -6.14 14.86
N GLU A 61 -11.50 -6.77 15.96
CA GLU A 61 -11.90 -6.40 17.32
C GLU A 61 -11.43 -4.98 17.67
N TYR A 62 -10.15 -4.67 17.41
CA TYR A 62 -9.58 -3.34 17.66
C TYR A 62 -10.31 -2.21 16.93
N LEU A 63 -10.72 -2.46 15.67
CA LEU A 63 -11.45 -1.48 14.85
C LEU A 63 -12.97 -1.58 15.02
N SER A 64 -13.48 -2.50 15.85
CA SER A 64 -14.91 -2.77 16.01
C SER A 64 -15.64 -3.03 14.68
N VAL A 65 -14.98 -3.73 13.76
CA VAL A 65 -15.53 -4.10 12.44
C VAL A 65 -15.53 -5.61 12.26
N SER A 66 -16.28 -6.11 11.27
CA SER A 66 -16.30 -7.55 10.98
C SER A 66 -14.97 -8.01 10.37
N ILE A 67 -14.60 -9.27 10.61
CA ILE A 67 -13.44 -9.91 9.97
C ILE A 67 -13.55 -9.84 8.44
N THR A 68 -14.76 -9.95 7.90
CA THR A 68 -15.04 -9.82 6.46
C THR A 68 -14.69 -8.43 5.95
N THR A 69 -15.01 -7.38 6.72
CA THR A 69 -14.64 -5.99 6.41
C THR A 69 -13.12 -5.84 6.32
N ILE A 70 -12.36 -6.41 7.26
CA ILE A 70 -10.89 -6.38 7.21
C ILE A 70 -10.34 -7.14 5.99
N LYS A 71 -10.95 -8.28 5.62
CA LYS A 71 -10.58 -9.01 4.40
C LYS A 71 -10.78 -8.14 3.16
N THR A 72 -11.92 -7.46 3.06
CA THR A 72 -12.20 -6.53 1.95
C THR A 72 -11.19 -5.39 1.90
N HIS A 73 -10.87 -4.77 3.04
CA HIS A 73 -9.82 -3.74 3.10
C HIS A 73 -8.46 -4.28 2.66
N ARG A 74 -8.07 -5.50 3.06
CA ARG A 74 -6.82 -6.15 2.59
C ARG A 74 -6.80 -6.37 1.08
N THR A 75 -7.90 -6.84 0.49
CA THR A 75 -7.98 -6.99 -0.97
C THR A 75 -7.83 -5.66 -1.68
N ASN A 76 -8.44 -4.60 -1.15
CA ASN A 76 -8.30 -3.25 -1.69
C ASN A 76 -6.86 -2.72 -1.55
N ILE A 77 -6.22 -2.95 -0.40
CA ILE A 77 -4.79 -2.66 -0.18
C ILE A 77 -3.94 -3.37 -1.23
N PHE A 78 -4.13 -4.67 -1.42
CA PHE A 78 -3.38 -5.46 -2.40
C PHE A 78 -3.56 -4.97 -3.81
N LYS A 79 -4.79 -4.59 -4.19
CA LYS A 79 -5.09 -4.03 -5.51
C LYS A 79 -4.47 -2.64 -5.70
N LYS A 80 -4.54 -1.76 -4.70
CA LYS A 80 -3.99 -0.39 -4.74
C LYS A 80 -2.47 -0.38 -4.74
N LEU A 81 -1.87 -1.26 -3.95
CA LEU A 81 -0.43 -1.44 -3.91
C LEU A 81 0.02 -2.38 -5.04
N GLY A 82 -0.82 -3.09 -5.76
CA GLY A 82 -0.39 -4.09 -6.75
C GLY A 82 0.55 -5.15 -6.17
N VAL A 83 0.30 -5.58 -4.93
CA VAL A 83 1.06 -6.63 -4.22
C VAL A 83 0.18 -7.85 -3.99
N SER A 84 0.78 -9.03 -3.85
CA SER A 84 0.01 -10.27 -3.71
C SER A 84 -0.17 -10.71 -2.26
N ASN A 85 0.67 -10.19 -1.36
CA ASN A 85 0.67 -10.62 0.04
C ASN A 85 0.83 -9.44 1.02
N ILE A 86 0.51 -9.68 2.29
CA ILE A 86 0.57 -8.66 3.34
C ILE A 86 2.00 -8.28 3.69
N THR A 87 2.95 -9.22 3.56
CA THR A 87 4.37 -8.96 3.83
C THR A 87 4.96 -7.98 2.81
N GLU A 88 4.64 -8.14 1.53
CA GLU A 88 4.95 -7.23 0.43
C GLU A 88 4.26 -5.89 0.64
N ALA A 89 3.02 -5.88 1.14
CA ALA A 89 2.33 -4.64 1.48
C ALA A 89 3.04 -3.90 2.62
N ILE A 90 3.48 -4.60 3.66
CA ILE A 90 4.24 -4.03 4.78
C ILE A 90 5.59 -3.52 4.29
N GLN A 91 6.36 -4.34 3.56
CA GLN A 91 7.65 -3.97 2.99
C GLN A 91 7.54 -2.76 2.09
N TYR A 92 6.51 -2.71 1.22
CA TYR A 92 6.26 -1.55 0.37
C TYR A 92 6.04 -0.31 1.23
N VAL A 93 5.19 -0.41 2.25
CA VAL A 93 4.87 0.72 3.08
C VAL A 93 6.08 1.22 3.89
N GLU A 94 6.97 0.32 4.32
CA GLU A 94 8.26 0.66 4.96
C GLU A 94 9.26 1.27 3.96
N ASP A 95 9.50 0.63 2.81
CA ASP A 95 10.43 1.09 1.76
C ASP A 95 10.08 2.49 1.26
N TYR A 96 8.78 2.80 1.19
CA TYR A 96 8.27 4.08 0.73
C TYR A 96 7.99 5.08 1.86
N ASN A 97 8.23 4.72 3.13
CA ASN A 97 8.05 5.56 4.31
C ASN A 97 6.62 6.15 4.39
N LEU A 98 5.61 5.30 4.12
CA LEU A 98 4.19 5.66 3.99
C LEU A 98 3.42 5.59 5.33
N ILE A 99 4.09 5.19 6.41
CA ILE A 99 3.67 5.27 7.82
C ILE A 99 4.66 6.11 8.60
#